data_AF-A0AAU7U7S9-F1
#
_entry.id   AF-A0AAU7U7S9-F1
#
_cell.length_a   1.000
_cell.length_b   1.000
_cell.length_c   1.000
_cell.angle_alpha   90.00
_cell.angle_beta   90.00
_cell.angle_gamma   90.00
#
_symmetry.space_group_name_H-M   'P 1'
#
loop_
_entity.id
_entity.type
_entity.pdbx_description
1 polymer ?
#
loop_
_entity_poly.entity_id
_entity_poly.type
_entity_poly.pdbx_seq_one_letter_code
_entity_poly.pdbx_strand_id
1 'polypeptide(L)'
;MMLFGVFLLGVVAVPIAGLLGLLVHWLTRGRPGHTAVLMAAVAVPFILVGLTGAAMIVPLFWRSDSDADTGWSDLFRTPLGGGYYATRIDTTEGPAYLDQAGRGGTSMSPENEVRRFGCLKGQAFLQMGEGYIVVHAQARSLQPLPDEVQLRRTLGVSAGQPLPWLSEDDFYDRCSPKPDTLLDRVWDTGLIVLVLALLLGLVGGVIWVRLQPPALHRVPPPRWPQ
;
A
#
# COMPACT_ATOMS: atom_id res chain seq x y z
N MET A 1 -4.02 -10.95 0.91
CA MET A 1 -3.83 -12.15 0.07
C MET A 1 -3.78 -11.86 -1.43
N MET A 2 -4.68 -11.06 -2.03
CA MET A 2 -4.59 -10.71 -3.47
C MET A 2 -3.25 -10.07 -3.88
N LEU A 3 -2.67 -9.21 -3.03
CA LEU A 3 -1.41 -8.51 -3.31
C LEU A 3 -0.19 -9.43 -3.41
N PHE A 4 -0.18 -10.52 -2.62
CA PHE A 4 0.88 -11.54 -2.72
C PHE A 4 0.84 -12.24 -4.08
N GLY A 5 -0.36 -12.45 -4.64
CA GLY A 5 -0.54 -13.03 -5.97
C GLY A 5 -0.04 -12.12 -7.10
N VAL A 6 -0.29 -10.81 -7.01
CA VAL A 6 0.19 -9.82 -8.00
C VAL A 6 1.71 -9.67 -7.93
N PHE A 7 2.29 -9.65 -6.71
CA PHE A 7 3.73 -9.61 -6.52
C PHE A 7 4.43 -10.87 -7.04
N LEU A 8 3.90 -12.06 -6.74
CA LEU A 8 4.39 -13.32 -7.31
C LEU A 8 4.30 -13.34 -8.83
N LEU A 9 3.20 -12.84 -9.40
CA LEU A 9 3.04 -12.69 -10.84
C LEU A 9 4.12 -11.77 -11.41
N GLY A 10 4.41 -10.62 -10.79
CA GLY A 10 5.47 -9.72 -11.24
C GLY A 10 6.87 -10.34 -11.16
N VAL A 11 7.23 -10.92 -10.00
CA VAL A 11 8.54 -11.53 -9.75
C VAL A 11 8.80 -12.75 -10.65
N VAL A 12 7.77 -13.53 -10.98
CA VAL A 12 7.89 -14.69 -11.88
C VAL A 12 7.83 -14.25 -13.35
N ALA A 13 7.02 -13.24 -13.69
CA ALA A 13 6.88 -12.79 -15.06
C ALA A 13 8.18 -12.14 -15.58
N VAL A 14 8.84 -11.28 -14.80
CA VAL A 14 10.08 -10.58 -15.22
C VAL A 14 11.21 -11.53 -15.70
N PRO A 15 11.61 -12.59 -14.97
CA PRO A 15 12.62 -13.53 -15.44
C PRO A 15 12.13 -14.38 -16.63
N ILE A 16 10.84 -14.71 -16.70
CA ILE A 16 10.26 -15.39 -17.88
C ILE A 16 10.34 -14.48 -19.12
N ALA A 17 10.13 -13.17 -18.95
CA ALA A 17 10.32 -12.16 -19.99
C ALA A 17 11.75 -12.17 -20.51
N GLY A 18 12.72 -12.12 -19.59
CA GLY A 18 14.14 -12.08 -19.90
C GLY A 18 14.57 -13.34 -20.64
N LEU A 19 14.09 -14.51 -20.19
CA LEU A 19 14.33 -15.80 -20.85
C LEU A 19 13.71 -15.87 -22.25
N LEU A 20 12.46 -15.42 -22.42
CA LEU A 20 11.81 -15.36 -23.73
C LEU A 20 12.52 -14.38 -24.67
N GLY A 21 12.95 -13.22 -24.19
CA GLY A 21 13.74 -12.25 -24.95
C GLY A 21 15.09 -12.82 -25.39
N LEU A 22 15.80 -13.53 -24.50
CA LEU A 22 17.04 -14.25 -24.82
C LEU A 22 16.82 -15.35 -25.85
N LEU A 23 15.75 -16.14 -25.70
CA LEU A 23 15.39 -17.22 -26.61
C LEU A 23 15.06 -16.69 -28.00
N VAL A 24 14.25 -15.63 -28.08
CA VAL A 24 13.90 -14.94 -29.32
C VAL A 24 15.16 -14.37 -29.97
N HIS A 25 16.04 -13.70 -29.21
CA HIS A 25 17.29 -13.19 -29.73
C HIS A 25 18.18 -14.30 -30.30
N TRP A 26 18.25 -15.44 -29.61
CA TRP A 26 19.03 -16.59 -30.05
C TRP A 26 18.46 -17.22 -31.32
N LEU A 27 17.13 -17.39 -31.41
CA LEU A 27 16.42 -17.94 -32.57
C LEU A 27 16.45 -17.01 -33.79
N THR A 28 16.60 -15.70 -33.58
CA THR A 28 16.59 -14.70 -34.65
C THR A 28 17.99 -14.23 -35.06
N ARG A 29 19.06 -14.80 -34.48
CA ARG A 29 20.44 -14.64 -34.98
C ARG A 29 20.49 -15.00 -36.47
N GLY A 30 20.57 -13.97 -37.31
CA GLY A 30 20.63 -14.11 -38.79
C GLY A 30 19.45 -13.51 -39.57
N ARG A 31 18.37 -13.06 -38.91
CA ARG A 31 17.21 -12.42 -39.57
C ARG A 31 16.86 -11.05 -38.95
N PRO A 32 17.60 -9.98 -39.31
CA PRO A 32 17.55 -8.68 -38.61
C PRO A 32 16.24 -7.90 -38.75
N GLY A 33 15.36 -8.26 -39.70
CA GLY A 33 14.12 -7.53 -39.95
C GLY A 33 12.96 -7.83 -38.98
N HIS A 34 12.96 -9.01 -38.32
CA HIS A 34 11.85 -9.42 -37.44
C HIS A 34 12.17 -9.28 -35.95
N THR A 35 13.44 -9.07 -35.60
CA THR A 35 13.94 -8.93 -34.23
C THR A 35 13.30 -7.78 -33.46
N ALA A 36 13.08 -6.63 -34.11
CA ALA A 36 12.52 -5.44 -33.43
C ALA A 36 11.04 -5.61 -33.08
N VAL A 37 10.25 -6.20 -33.98
CA VAL A 37 8.81 -6.46 -33.77
C VAL A 37 8.60 -7.54 -32.71
N LEU A 38 9.42 -8.60 -32.72
CA LEU A 38 9.40 -9.65 -31.71
C LEU A 38 9.84 -9.13 -30.34
N MET A 39 10.88 -8.29 -30.26
CA MET A 39 11.29 -7.64 -29.02
C MET A 39 10.21 -6.69 -28.48
N ALA A 40 9.55 -5.91 -29.34
CA ALA A 40 8.44 -5.05 -28.92
C ALA A 40 7.23 -5.88 -28.44
N ALA A 41 6.88 -6.96 -29.14
CA ALA A 41 5.80 -7.87 -28.73
C ALA A 41 6.10 -8.57 -27.41
N VAL A 42 7.38 -8.85 -27.11
CA VAL A 42 7.80 -9.37 -25.81
C VAL A 42 7.83 -8.27 -24.76
N ALA A 43 8.24 -7.04 -25.04
CA ALA A 43 8.39 -5.97 -24.03
C ALA A 43 7.07 -5.31 -23.60
N VAL A 44 6.13 -5.09 -24.53
CA VAL A 44 4.85 -4.40 -24.28
C VAL A 44 4.01 -5.06 -23.17
N PRO A 45 3.84 -6.39 -23.11
CA PRO A 45 3.11 -7.05 -22.03
C PRO A 45 3.72 -6.78 -20.66
N PHE A 46 5.06 -6.70 -20.54
CA PHE A 46 5.72 -6.47 -19.26
C PHE A 46 5.63 -5.02 -18.81
N ILE A 47 5.70 -4.08 -19.75
CA ILE A 47 5.42 -2.67 -19.45
C ILE A 47 3.98 -2.51 -18.99
N LEU A 48 3.02 -3.18 -19.66
CA LEU A 48 1.61 -3.18 -19.25
C LEU A 48 1.40 -3.81 -17.87
N VAL A 49 2.02 -4.95 -17.57
CA VAL A 49 1.96 -5.60 -16.24
C VAL A 49 2.62 -4.72 -15.17
N GLY A 50 3.75 -4.09 -15.48
CA GLY A 50 4.42 -3.16 -14.57
C GLY A 50 3.58 -1.91 -14.29
N LEU A 51 2.97 -1.33 -15.32
CA LEU A 51 2.08 -0.17 -15.19
C LEU A 51 0.77 -0.50 -14.48
N THR A 52 0.14 -1.63 -14.79
CA THR A 52 -1.08 -2.07 -14.10
C THR A 52 -0.78 -2.46 -12.65
N GLY A 53 0.36 -3.08 -12.38
CA GLY A 53 0.87 -3.30 -11.04
C GLY A 53 1.07 -1.98 -10.29
N ALA A 54 1.82 -1.03 -10.87
CA ALA A 54 2.03 0.29 -10.26
C ALA A 54 0.71 1.06 -10.03
N ALA A 55 -0.21 1.04 -10.98
CA ALA A 55 -1.52 1.68 -10.85
C ALA A 55 -2.41 1.05 -9.77
N MET A 56 -2.25 -0.25 -9.48
CA MET A 56 -2.92 -0.93 -8.36
C MET A 56 -2.24 -0.63 -7.01
N ILE A 57 -0.96 -0.25 -7.04
CA ILE A 57 -0.14 0.04 -5.85
C ILE A 57 -0.31 1.50 -5.37
N VAL A 58 -0.44 2.46 -6.28
CA VAL A 58 -0.61 3.90 -5.93
C VAL A 58 -1.79 4.17 -4.98
N PRO A 59 -3.01 3.59 -5.17
CA PRO A 59 -4.13 3.80 -4.25
C PRO A 59 -3.93 3.16 -2.87
N LEU A 60 -2.99 2.21 -2.73
CA LEU A 60 -2.67 1.59 -1.45
C LEU A 60 -1.73 2.47 -0.63
N PHE A 61 -0.73 3.11 -1.27
CA PHE A 61 0.07 4.15 -0.60
C PHE A 61 -0.78 5.35 -0.20
N TRP A 62 -1.74 5.74 -1.04
CA TRP A 62 -2.72 6.79 -0.71
C TRP A 62 -3.68 6.42 0.43
N ARG A 63 -3.67 5.17 0.90
CA ARG A 63 -4.52 4.69 2.01
C ARG A 63 -3.73 4.18 3.21
N SER A 64 -2.44 3.92 3.05
CA SER A 64 -1.58 3.26 4.04
C SER A 64 -0.61 4.25 4.68
N ASP A 65 -0.11 5.22 3.91
CA ASP A 65 0.56 6.36 4.50
C ASP A 65 -0.51 7.36 4.88
N SER A 66 -0.54 7.63 6.17
CA SER A 66 -1.37 8.63 6.79
C SER A 66 -1.30 9.94 5.99
N ASP A 67 -2.44 10.60 5.78
CA ASP A 67 -2.44 11.99 5.33
C ASP A 67 -1.62 12.91 6.28
N ALA A 68 -1.30 12.41 7.48
CA ALA A 68 -0.45 13.05 8.47
C ALA A 68 1.06 13.03 8.14
N ASP A 69 1.60 11.99 7.50
CA ASP A 69 3.04 11.92 7.16
C ASP A 69 3.38 12.60 5.84
N THR A 70 2.39 12.82 4.98
CA THR A 70 2.58 13.46 3.66
C THR A 70 2.38 14.97 3.67
N GLY A 71 1.94 15.56 4.78
CA GLY A 71 1.73 17.01 4.94
C GLY A 71 0.71 17.61 3.94
N TRP A 72 -0.15 16.76 3.36
CA TRP A 72 -1.10 17.13 2.32
C TRP A 72 -2.50 17.44 2.87
N SER A 73 -2.82 17.01 4.08
CA SER A 73 -3.99 17.48 4.82
C SER A 73 -3.71 17.47 6.32
N ASP A 74 -4.33 18.40 7.07
CA ASP A 74 -4.20 18.47 8.53
C ASP A 74 -4.91 17.29 9.26
N LEU A 75 -5.30 16.24 8.53
CA LEU A 75 -6.09 15.13 9.02
C LEU A 75 -5.21 14.04 9.66
N PHE A 76 -5.21 13.99 10.99
CA PHE A 76 -4.59 12.92 11.78
C PHE A 76 -5.58 11.76 12.01
N ARG A 77 -5.12 10.52 11.83
CA ARG A 77 -5.96 9.32 12.05
C ARG A 77 -5.26 8.35 12.99
N THR A 78 -5.80 8.21 14.19
CA THR A 78 -5.37 7.22 15.18
C THR A 78 -6.08 5.88 14.92
N PRO A 79 -5.36 4.80 14.54
CA PRO A 79 -5.98 3.51 14.27
C PRO A 79 -6.55 2.89 15.54
N LEU A 80 -7.81 2.48 15.50
CA LEU A 80 -8.49 1.79 16.60
C LEU A 80 -8.55 0.27 16.37
N GLY A 81 -8.36 -0.16 15.12
CA GLY A 81 -8.46 -1.54 14.67
C GLY A 81 -9.78 -1.87 13.98
N GLY A 82 -9.82 -3.00 13.28
CA GLY A 82 -11.03 -3.46 12.58
C GLY A 82 -11.50 -2.57 11.42
N GLY A 83 -10.66 -1.62 10.97
CA GLY A 83 -11.02 -0.60 9.97
C GLY A 83 -11.64 0.67 10.57
N TYR A 84 -11.57 0.85 11.89
CA TYR A 84 -12.00 2.07 12.58
C TYR A 84 -10.81 2.94 12.97
N TYR A 85 -11.04 4.25 12.95
CA TYR A 85 -10.06 5.28 13.24
C TYR A 85 -10.68 6.35 14.12
N ALA A 86 -9.88 7.01 14.95
CA ALA A 86 -10.22 8.30 15.51
C ALA A 86 -9.52 9.36 14.66
N THR A 87 -10.31 10.19 13.98
CA THR A 87 -9.85 11.19 13.03
C THR A 87 -9.91 12.57 13.65
N ARG A 88 -8.86 13.35 13.50
CA ARG A 88 -8.74 14.73 13.97
C ARG A 88 -8.24 15.61 12.82
N ILE A 89 -8.77 16.83 12.69
CA ILE A 89 -8.42 17.75 11.58
C ILE A 89 -7.27 18.70 11.95
N ASP A 90 -6.89 18.76 13.23
CA ASP A 90 -5.74 19.56 13.68
C ASP A 90 -5.12 18.88 14.90
N THR A 91 -3.82 18.60 14.82
CA THR A 91 -3.07 17.90 15.86
C THR A 91 -2.94 18.68 17.18
N THR A 92 -3.25 19.97 17.17
CA THR A 92 -3.01 20.84 18.33
C THR A 92 -4.23 21.06 19.22
N GLU A 93 -5.44 21.21 18.67
CA GLU A 93 -6.59 21.68 19.48
C GLU A 93 -7.97 21.08 19.11
N GLY A 94 -8.07 20.24 18.07
CA GLY A 94 -9.37 19.71 17.61
C GLY A 94 -9.87 18.47 18.37
N PRO A 95 -11.19 18.28 18.55
CA PRO A 95 -11.74 17.00 19.00
C PRO A 95 -11.48 15.89 17.97
N ALA A 96 -11.24 14.67 18.46
CA ALA A 96 -11.18 13.49 17.61
C ALA A 96 -12.60 12.95 17.36
N TYR A 97 -12.85 12.43 16.16
CA TYR A 97 -14.12 11.85 15.76
C TYR A 97 -13.95 10.41 15.29
N LEU A 98 -14.87 9.54 15.66
CA LEU A 98 -14.88 8.16 15.22
C LEU A 98 -15.21 8.09 13.71
N ASP A 99 -14.38 7.35 12.99
CA ASP A 99 -14.46 7.18 11.54
C ASP A 99 -14.25 5.70 11.15
N GLN A 100 -14.68 5.35 9.94
CA GLN A 100 -14.56 4.00 9.38
C GLN A 100 -14.00 4.06 7.96
N ALA A 101 -12.94 3.27 7.71
CA ALA A 101 -12.35 3.18 6.37
C ALA A 101 -13.40 2.77 5.32
N GLY A 102 -13.47 3.58 4.25
CA GLY A 102 -14.31 3.28 3.09
C GLY A 102 -15.73 3.87 3.15
N ARG A 103 -16.14 4.49 4.26
CA ARG A 103 -17.24 5.45 4.26
C ARG A 103 -16.69 6.83 3.93
N GLY A 104 -17.26 7.48 2.92
CA GLY A 104 -16.72 8.71 2.33
C GLY A 104 -16.91 9.95 3.22
N GLY A 105 -16.08 10.08 4.25
CA GLY A 105 -15.95 11.29 5.05
C GLY A 105 -16.22 11.06 6.53
N THR A 106 -15.45 11.76 7.37
CA THR A 106 -15.61 11.79 8.82
C THR A 106 -16.89 12.55 9.17
N SER A 107 -17.83 11.90 9.85
CA SER A 107 -19.03 12.57 10.38
C SER A 107 -18.65 13.30 11.67
N MET A 108 -18.45 14.62 11.56
CA MET A 108 -18.16 15.53 12.68
C MET A 108 -19.43 15.82 13.51
N SER A 109 -20.12 14.76 13.92
CA SER A 109 -21.27 14.83 14.82
C SER A 109 -20.79 14.73 16.27
N PRO A 110 -21.41 15.45 17.23
CA PRO A 110 -21.14 15.29 18.66
C PRO A 110 -21.27 13.83 19.15
N GLU A 111 -22.13 13.03 18.50
CA GLU A 111 -22.33 11.61 18.81
C GLU A 111 -21.08 10.76 18.51
N ASN A 112 -20.27 11.18 17.53
CA ASN A 112 -19.03 10.51 17.14
C ASN A 112 -17.78 11.14 17.77
N GLU A 113 -17.93 12.18 18.59
CA GLU A 113 -16.83 12.83 19.29
C GLU A 113 -16.20 11.84 20.29
N VAL A 114 -14.90 11.58 20.14
CA VAL A 114 -14.10 10.76 21.04
C VAL A 114 -13.49 11.67 22.10
N ARG A 115 -13.96 11.52 23.34
CA ARG A 115 -13.53 12.34 24.48
C ARG A 115 -12.34 11.75 25.21
N ARG A 116 -12.26 10.42 25.31
CA ARG A 116 -11.15 9.72 25.97
C ARG A 116 -10.85 8.40 25.29
N PHE A 117 -9.56 8.07 25.27
CA PHE A 117 -9.02 6.81 24.79
C PHE A 117 -8.69 5.90 25.96
N GLY A 118 -8.98 4.61 25.82
CA GLY A 118 -8.71 3.63 26.84
C GLY A 118 -8.21 2.32 26.26
N CYS A 119 -7.32 1.65 27.00
CA CYS A 119 -6.76 0.37 26.60
C CYS A 119 -6.63 -0.57 27.78
N LEU A 120 -7.19 -1.77 27.67
CA LEU A 120 -7.02 -2.81 28.68
C LEU A 120 -6.77 -4.16 28.01
N LYS A 121 -5.63 -4.80 28.32
CA LYS A 121 -5.25 -6.11 27.76
C LYS A 121 -5.30 -6.16 26.21
N GLY A 122 -4.94 -5.07 25.54
CA GLY A 122 -4.99 -4.95 24.08
C GLY A 122 -6.39 -4.71 23.51
N GLN A 123 -7.42 -4.60 24.36
CA GLN A 123 -8.76 -4.20 23.96
C GLN A 123 -8.87 -2.67 24.02
N ALA A 124 -9.07 -2.06 22.86
CA ALA A 124 -9.36 -0.64 22.74
C ALA A 124 -10.81 -0.34 23.15
N PHE A 125 -11.01 0.73 23.90
CA PHE A 125 -12.32 1.27 24.24
C PHE A 125 -12.26 2.80 24.31
N LEU A 126 -13.38 3.44 24.02
CA LEU A 126 -13.50 4.89 23.88
C LEU A 126 -14.62 5.42 24.75
N GLN A 127 -14.44 6.63 25.27
CA GLN A 127 -15.54 7.45 25.76
C GLN A 127 -16.01 8.37 24.64
N MET A 128 -17.29 8.30 24.32
CA MET A 128 -17.91 9.13 23.29
C MET A 128 -18.58 10.36 23.92
N GLY A 129 -19.08 11.28 23.09
CA GLY A 129 -19.99 12.35 23.54
C GLY A 129 -21.17 11.79 24.33
N GLU A 130 -21.73 10.66 23.87
CA GLU A 130 -22.76 9.89 24.56
C GLU A 130 -22.34 8.42 24.71
N GLY A 131 -22.10 7.99 25.95
CA GLY A 131 -21.77 6.60 26.27
C GLY A 131 -20.33 6.19 25.95
N TYR A 132 -20.15 4.89 25.71
CA TYR A 132 -18.84 4.25 25.55
C TYR A 132 -18.87 3.28 24.38
N ILE A 133 -17.72 3.03 23.77
CA ILE A 133 -17.58 2.06 22.68
C ILE A 133 -16.42 1.12 22.98
N VAL A 134 -16.62 -0.18 22.76
CA VAL A 134 -15.54 -1.17 22.72
C VAL A 134 -15.27 -1.56 21.27
N VAL A 135 -14.01 -1.55 20.87
CA VAL A 135 -13.59 -1.77 19.47
C VAL A 135 -13.12 -3.20 19.28
N HIS A 136 -13.93 -4.05 18.67
CA HIS A 136 -13.57 -5.45 18.40
C HIS A 136 -12.79 -5.56 17.09
N ALA A 137 -11.48 -5.33 17.15
CA ALA A 137 -10.62 -5.26 15.97
C ALA A 137 -10.68 -6.52 15.08
N GLN A 138 -10.70 -7.72 15.69
CA GLN A 138 -10.77 -8.99 14.95
C GLN A 138 -12.13 -9.21 14.28
N ALA A 139 -13.22 -8.84 14.96
CA ALA A 139 -14.58 -8.97 14.45
C ALA A 139 -15.00 -7.82 13.52
N ARG A 140 -14.15 -6.79 13.39
CA ARG A 140 -14.42 -5.55 12.62
C ARG A 140 -15.75 -4.92 13.01
N SER A 141 -15.99 -4.82 14.33
CA SER A 141 -17.24 -4.29 14.87
C SER A 141 -17.00 -3.35 16.05
N LEU A 142 -17.98 -2.49 16.28
CA LEU A 142 -18.07 -1.63 17.45
C LEU A 142 -19.21 -2.10 18.33
N GLN A 143 -18.97 -2.15 19.63
CA GLN A 143 -20.01 -2.43 20.61
C GLN A 143 -20.30 -1.14 21.39
N PRO A 144 -21.42 -0.45 21.10
CA PRO A 144 -21.84 0.69 21.89
C PRO A 144 -22.36 0.21 23.24
N LEU A 145 -21.99 0.93 24.29
CA LEU A 145 -22.36 0.70 25.67
C LEU A 145 -22.90 2.01 26.25
N PRO A 146 -24.10 2.01 26.84
CA PRO A 146 -24.76 3.23 27.29
C PRO A 146 -24.12 3.84 28.55
N ASP A 147 -23.44 3.04 29.37
CA ASP A 147 -22.96 3.46 30.68
C ASP A 147 -21.62 2.80 31.08
N GLU A 148 -20.96 3.39 32.08
CA GLU A 148 -19.65 2.92 32.57
C GLU A 148 -19.74 1.55 33.25
N VAL A 149 -20.91 1.21 33.82
CA VAL A 149 -21.13 -0.08 34.50
C VAL A 149 -21.07 -1.22 33.48
N GLN A 150 -21.70 -1.05 32.32
CA GLN A 150 -21.65 -2.00 31.22
C GLN A 150 -20.26 -2.06 30.59
N LEU A 151 -19.56 -0.92 30.47
CA LEU A 151 -18.16 -0.89 30.04
C LEU A 151 -17.28 -1.75 30.95
N ARG A 152 -17.34 -1.52 32.26
CA ARG A 152 -16.57 -2.27 33.26
C ARG A 152 -16.88 -3.76 33.23
N ARG A 153 -18.17 -4.12 33.11
CA ARG A 153 -18.59 -5.52 32.98
C ARG A 153 -18.02 -6.17 31.72
N THR A 154 -18.07 -5.47 30.59
CA THR A 154 -17.54 -5.96 29.31
C THR A 154 -16.02 -6.12 29.35
N LEU A 155 -15.32 -5.20 30.01
CA LEU A 155 -13.86 -5.24 30.19
C LEU A 155 -13.39 -6.18 31.32
N GLY A 156 -14.31 -6.73 32.12
CA GLY A 156 -13.99 -7.56 33.28
C GLY A 156 -13.28 -6.81 34.40
N VAL A 157 -13.57 -5.51 34.57
CA VAL A 157 -12.99 -4.63 35.60
C VAL A 157 -13.93 -4.53 36.79
N SER A 158 -13.40 -4.66 38.01
CA SER A 158 -14.19 -4.53 39.24
C SER A 158 -14.77 -3.13 39.42
N ALA A 159 -15.91 -3.03 40.11
CA ALA A 159 -16.49 -1.75 40.50
C ALA A 159 -15.49 -0.98 41.40
N GLY A 160 -15.20 0.28 41.05
CA GLY A 160 -14.30 1.16 41.81
C GLY A 160 -12.83 1.16 41.35
N GLN A 161 -12.38 0.22 40.53
CA GLN A 161 -11.02 0.29 39.96
C GLN A 161 -10.96 1.36 38.86
N PRO A 162 -9.94 2.24 38.79
CA PRO A 162 -9.86 3.22 37.71
C PRO A 162 -9.74 2.52 36.34
N LEU A 163 -10.49 3.00 35.35
CA LEU A 163 -10.30 2.57 33.97
C LEU A 163 -8.99 3.19 33.44
N PRO A 164 -8.18 2.44 32.67
CA PRO A 164 -6.91 2.92 32.13
C PRO A 164 -7.15 3.87 30.96
N TRP A 165 -7.58 5.09 31.28
CA TRP A 165 -7.65 6.19 30.34
C TRP A 165 -6.24 6.66 29.98
N LEU A 166 -6.02 6.90 28.69
CA LEU A 166 -4.74 7.30 28.10
C LEU A 166 -4.94 8.59 27.31
N SER A 167 -3.85 9.33 27.11
CA SER A 167 -3.79 10.32 26.04
C SER A 167 -3.90 9.61 24.67
N GLU A 168 -4.25 10.36 23.63
CA GLU A 168 -4.28 9.82 22.27
C GLU A 168 -2.92 9.24 21.86
N ASP A 169 -1.82 9.95 22.19
CA ASP A 169 -0.46 9.51 21.90
C ASP A 169 -0.09 8.21 22.63
N ASP A 170 -0.37 8.11 23.94
CA ASP A 170 -0.12 6.88 24.72
C ASP A 170 -0.99 5.71 24.22
N PHE A 171 -2.22 6.00 23.78
CA PHE A 171 -3.10 5.00 23.19
C PHE A 171 -2.53 4.50 21.85
N TYR A 172 -2.08 5.41 20.99
CA TYR A 172 -1.44 5.08 19.72
C TYR A 172 -0.24 4.17 19.94
N ASP A 173 0.62 4.50 20.90
CA ASP A 173 1.84 3.75 21.14
C ASP A 173 1.63 2.36 21.72
N ARG A 174 0.62 2.21 22.59
CA ARG A 174 0.43 1.00 23.41
C ARG A 174 -0.69 0.08 22.94
N CYS A 175 -1.71 0.62 22.30
CA CYS A 175 -2.96 -0.08 22.02
C CYS A 175 -3.33 -0.11 20.54
N SER A 176 -2.91 0.89 19.79
CA SER A 176 -3.22 0.93 18.36
C SER A 176 -2.59 -0.27 17.66
N PRO A 177 -3.32 -0.97 16.78
CA PRO A 177 -2.72 -1.94 15.90
C PRO A 177 -1.72 -1.21 15.00
N LYS A 178 -0.44 -1.35 15.34
CA LYS A 178 0.64 -0.87 14.49
C LYS A 178 0.57 -1.66 13.19
N PRO A 179 0.71 -1.01 12.02
CA PRO A 179 0.84 -1.74 10.79
C PRO A 179 2.00 -2.73 10.96
N ASP A 180 1.75 -4.00 10.62
CA ASP A 180 2.74 -5.05 10.76
C ASP A 180 3.98 -4.65 9.97
N THR A 181 5.00 -4.15 10.67
CA THR A 181 6.26 -3.64 10.09
C THR A 181 6.93 -4.66 9.17
N LEU A 182 6.62 -5.95 9.29
CA LEU A 182 7.09 -6.98 8.38
C LEU A 182 6.44 -6.90 7.00
N LEU A 183 5.14 -6.62 6.91
CA LEU A 183 4.47 -6.50 5.63
C LEU A 183 4.92 -5.23 4.90
N ASP A 184 5.03 -4.11 5.62
CA ASP A 184 5.56 -2.85 5.07
C ASP A 184 7.03 -2.99 4.69
N ARG A 185 7.87 -3.64 5.51
CA ARG A 185 9.27 -3.90 5.14
C ARG A 185 9.40 -4.84 3.95
N VAL A 186 8.59 -5.90 3.87
CA VAL A 186 8.59 -6.80 2.71
C VAL A 186 8.11 -6.07 1.47
N TRP A 187 7.15 -5.16 1.62
CA TRP A 187 6.62 -4.34 0.56
C TRP A 187 7.63 -3.29 0.06
N ASP A 188 8.27 -2.55 0.96
CA ASP A 188 9.34 -1.61 0.65
C ASP A 188 10.54 -2.31 0.00
N THR A 189 10.96 -3.44 0.57
CA THR A 189 12.04 -4.24 -0.02
C THR A 189 11.64 -4.75 -1.41
N GLY A 190 10.40 -5.19 -1.58
CA GLY A 190 9.85 -5.63 -2.86
C GLY A 190 9.80 -4.51 -3.90
N LEU A 191 9.41 -3.30 -3.49
CA LEU A 191 9.38 -2.10 -4.34
C LEU A 191 10.80 -1.71 -4.76
N ILE A 192 11.75 -1.70 -3.82
CA ILE A 192 13.16 -1.40 -4.09
C ILE A 192 13.71 -2.40 -5.11
N VAL A 193 13.46 -3.71 -4.92
CA VAL A 193 13.90 -4.75 -5.86
C VAL A 193 13.27 -4.56 -7.24
N LEU A 194 11.98 -4.24 -7.32
CA LEU A 194 11.29 -3.98 -8.58
C LEU A 194 11.90 -2.76 -9.31
N VAL A 195 12.10 -1.65 -8.60
CA VAL A 195 12.71 -0.43 -9.15
C VAL A 195 14.13 -0.70 -9.63
N LEU A 196 14.94 -1.43 -8.85
CA LEU A 196 16.29 -1.83 -9.25
C LEU A 196 16.28 -2.69 -10.52
N ALA A 197 15.38 -3.67 -10.61
CA ALA A 197 15.25 -4.52 -11.79
C ALA A 197 14.87 -3.70 -13.04
N LEU A 198 14.00 -2.70 -12.88
CA LEU A 198 13.57 -1.80 -13.96
C LEU A 198 14.71 -0.90 -14.43
N LEU A 199 15.47 -0.31 -13.50
CA LEU A 199 16.64 0.51 -13.81
C LEU A 199 17.75 -0.30 -14.49
N LEU A 200 18.05 -1.50 -13.98
CA LEU A 200 19.03 -2.40 -14.59
C LEU A 200 18.58 -2.84 -15.99
N GLY A 201 17.28 -3.10 -16.18
CA GLY A 201 16.71 -3.41 -17.49
C GLY A 201 16.83 -2.25 -18.49
N LEU A 202 16.57 -1.01 -18.06
CA LEU A 202 16.73 0.19 -18.87
C LEU A 202 18.19 0.43 -19.26
N VAL A 203 19.11 0.37 -18.28
CA VAL A 203 20.55 0.55 -18.53
C VAL A 203 21.07 -0.54 -19.46
N GLY A 204 20.69 -1.81 -19.23
CA GLY A 204 21.03 -2.93 -20.10
C GLY A 204 20.50 -2.75 -21.52
N GLY A 205 19.26 -2.26 -21.67
CA GLY A 205 18.65 -1.96 -22.97
C GLY A 205 19.39 -0.84 -23.72
N VAL A 206 19.78 0.24 -23.02
CA VAL A 206 20.54 1.35 -23.63
C VAL A 206 21.92 0.88 -24.08
N ILE A 207 22.64 0.13 -23.23
CA ILE A 207 23.94 -0.44 -23.58
C ILE A 207 23.81 -1.36 -24.79
N TRP A 208 22.78 -2.20 -24.81
CA TRP A 208 22.50 -3.09 -25.93
C TRP A 208 22.29 -2.33 -27.25
N VAL A 209 21.44 -1.30 -27.25
CA VAL A 209 21.20 -0.46 -28.44
C VAL A 209 22.48 0.24 -28.90
N ARG A 210 23.31 0.71 -27.97
CA ARG A 210 24.60 1.37 -28.29
C ARG A 210 25.65 0.41 -28.84
N LEU A 211 25.61 -0.86 -28.45
CA LEU A 211 26.53 -1.90 -28.92
C LEU A 211 26.08 -2.52 -30.25
N GLN A 212 24.85 -2.26 -30.72
CA GLN A 212 24.46 -2.72 -32.04
C GLN A 212 25.26 -1.97 -33.11
N PRO A 213 25.97 -2.69 -33.99
CA PRO A 213 26.68 -2.04 -35.09
C PRO A 213 25.65 -1.28 -35.93
N PRO A 214 25.98 -0.05 -36.38
CA PRO A 214 25.07 0.72 -37.21
C PRO A 214 24.68 -0.16 -38.40
N ALA A 215 23.37 -0.25 -38.66
CA ALA A 215 22.87 -0.97 -39.81
C ALA A 215 23.45 -0.30 -41.05
N LEU A 216 24.57 -0.84 -41.55
CA LEU A 216 25.15 -0.44 -42.82
C LEU A 216 24.07 -0.73 -43.86
N HIS A 217 23.36 0.31 -44.29
CA HIS A 217 22.49 0.25 -45.44
C HIS A 217 23.35 -0.27 -46.58
N ARG A 218 23.16 -1.55 -46.91
CA ARG A 218 23.77 -2.15 -48.09
C ARG A 218 23.20 -1.38 -49.27
N VAL A 219 23.98 -0.45 -49.78
CA VAL A 219 23.70 0.22 -51.05
C VAL A 219 23.60 -0.92 -52.08
N PRO A 220 22.45 -1.10 -52.75
CA PRO A 220 22.32 -2.15 -53.74
C PRO A 220 23.40 -1.94 -54.81
N PRO A 221 24.05 -3.02 -55.29
CA PRO A 221 25.08 -2.89 -56.29
C PRO A 221 24.51 -2.20 -57.55
N PRO A 222 25.29 -1.31 -58.20
CA PRO A 222 24.83 -0.63 -59.41
C PRO A 222 24.49 -1.67 -60.47
N ARG A 223 23.26 -1.60 -61.01
CA ARG A 223 22.88 -2.39 -62.19
C ARG A 223 23.51 -1.74 -63.40
N TRP A 224 24.43 -2.45 -64.05
CA TRP A 224 24.93 -2.05 -65.36
C TRP A 224 23.84 -2.32 -66.41
N PRO A 225 23.55 -1.36 -67.30
CA PRO A 225 22.64 -1.60 -68.43
C PRO A 225 23.26 -2.65 -69.37
N GLN A 226 22.45 -3.64 -69.75
CA GLN A 226 22.76 -4.62 -70.81
C GLN A 226 22.36 -4.08 -72.17
#